data_AF-A0A067MBV4-F1
#
_entry.id   AF-A0A067MBV4-F1
#
_cell.length_a   1.000
_cell.length_b   1.000
_cell.length_c   1.000
_cell.angle_alpha   90.00
_cell.angle_beta   90.00
_cell.angle_gamma   90.00
#
_symmetry.space_group_name_H-M   'P 1'
#
loop_
_entity.id
_entity.type
_entity.pdbx_description
1 polymer ?
#
loop_
_entity_poly.entity_id
_entity_poly.type
_entity_poly.pdbx_seq_one_letter_code
_entity_poly.pdbx_strand_id
1 'polypeptide(L)'
;MPPFPVISPFIPPVAIPRGGLVAIKTARQNSPRPPSTSEMHKLAPAEEMAIKGSEKERDDLSARLADPLARVFDAQQPGFWFDDGNVIVCVEDRRFRIHSSNLSRRSQYFAELFAQEHGDHAERSNGCNVYRLNGRASDFAAILDAIYHNLLISEKEPSFFTLACLLRAAHHWDFPTFKRWVLASLEARWPPTLKNVHQQDGFTEFATRIIVLFRQCNETSLLKHAFYSVLSTNNISTSLQYHSTSHSNHLESDDPKYYYHDTPNWSVHDFKLSHEDLTLLLHLQHQVMQLWANFATKPPALDFLDRKECGHGREGCVTKISLHDWSHQVIQPYLHHGYFDPLCCLQSMKDSRIEWKSHTGVSICDSCRVGCEKHWEEECVQIWEQLIVN
;
A
#
# COMPACT_ATOMS: atom_id res chain seq x y z
N MET A 1 -49.75 7.41 -28.56
CA MET A 1 -48.37 6.91 -28.44
C MET A 1 -47.74 6.87 -29.82
N PRO A 2 -46.71 7.69 -30.05
CA PRO A 2 -45.54 7.31 -30.83
C PRO A 2 -44.29 7.29 -29.90
N PRO A 3 -43.24 6.53 -30.24
CA PRO A 3 -42.02 6.48 -29.44
C PRO A 3 -41.14 7.72 -29.68
N PHE A 4 -40.61 8.29 -28.60
CA PHE A 4 -39.57 9.32 -28.65
C PHE A 4 -38.24 8.73 -29.15
N PRO A 5 -37.41 9.48 -29.89
CA PRO A 5 -36.15 8.98 -30.43
C PRO A 5 -35.10 8.86 -29.31
N VAL A 6 -34.36 7.74 -29.34
CA VAL A 6 -33.18 7.50 -28.51
C VAL A 6 -32.07 8.44 -28.97
N ILE A 7 -31.71 9.43 -28.14
CA ILE A 7 -30.53 10.26 -28.33
C ILE A 7 -29.33 9.48 -27.79
N SER A 8 -28.51 8.97 -28.71
CA SER A 8 -27.20 8.39 -28.39
C SER A 8 -26.24 9.53 -28.02
N PRO A 9 -25.43 9.41 -26.94
CA PRO A 9 -24.49 10.45 -26.58
C PRO A 9 -23.35 10.53 -27.61
N PHE A 10 -23.24 11.70 -28.23
CA PHE A 10 -22.19 12.09 -29.16
C PHE A 10 -20.84 12.13 -28.41
N ILE A 11 -19.93 11.22 -28.75
CA ILE A 11 -18.54 11.23 -28.26
C ILE A 11 -17.76 12.21 -29.17
N PRO A 12 -17.27 13.36 -28.69
CA PRO A 12 -16.43 14.23 -29.50
C PRO A 12 -15.05 13.59 -29.73
N PRO A 13 -14.46 13.72 -30.94
CA PRO A 13 -13.14 13.18 -31.22
C PRO A 13 -12.06 13.95 -30.46
N VAL A 14 -11.16 13.20 -29.82
CA VAL A 14 -9.96 13.70 -29.15
C VAL A 14 -9.07 14.41 -30.17
N ALA A 15 -8.88 15.72 -30.01
CA ALA A 15 -7.95 16.51 -30.79
C ALA A 15 -6.51 16.20 -30.34
N ILE A 16 -5.75 15.54 -31.21
CA ILE A 16 -4.30 15.36 -31.05
C ILE A 16 -3.62 16.69 -31.39
N PRO A 17 -2.87 17.33 -30.49
CA PRO A 17 -2.13 18.54 -30.84
C PRO A 17 -0.98 18.17 -31.81
N ARG A 18 -1.03 18.76 -33.00
CA ARG A 18 0.03 18.73 -34.01
C ARG A 18 1.27 19.42 -33.45
N GLY A 19 2.32 18.66 -33.19
CA GLY A 19 3.64 19.18 -32.85
C GLY A 19 4.20 20.05 -33.98
N GLY A 20 4.54 21.29 -33.65
CA GLY A 20 5.27 22.19 -34.52
C GLY A 20 6.69 21.69 -34.74
N LEU A 21 7.10 21.64 -36.01
CA LEU A 21 8.48 21.38 -36.42
C LEU A 21 9.39 22.53 -35.96
N VAL A 22 10.34 22.22 -35.09
CA VAL A 22 11.55 23.02 -34.89
C VAL A 22 12.70 22.30 -35.59
N ALA A 23 13.29 22.95 -36.57
CA ALA A 23 14.42 22.44 -37.34
C ALA A 23 15.68 22.36 -36.46
N ILE A 24 16.19 21.14 -36.22
CA ILE A 24 17.50 20.91 -35.64
C ILE A 24 18.46 20.49 -36.75
N LYS A 25 19.52 21.27 -36.94
CA LYS A 25 20.61 21.03 -37.89
C LYS A 25 21.28 19.67 -37.61
N THR A 26 21.37 18.84 -38.64
CA THR A 26 22.11 17.58 -38.67
C THR A 26 23.63 17.82 -38.64
N ALA A 27 24.32 17.23 -37.67
CA ALA A 27 25.75 16.96 -37.75
C ALA A 27 25.97 15.44 -37.79
N ARG A 28 26.55 14.97 -38.90
CA ARG A 28 27.00 13.59 -39.14
C ARG A 28 28.10 13.20 -38.15
N GLN A 29 27.98 12.06 -37.48
CA GLN A 29 29.14 11.21 -37.12
C GLN A 29 28.77 9.73 -37.21
N ASN A 30 29.72 8.97 -37.76
CA ASN A 30 29.58 7.62 -38.29
C ASN A 30 29.62 6.54 -37.20
N SER A 31 28.73 5.56 -37.28
CA SER A 31 28.85 4.27 -36.58
C SER A 31 29.44 3.21 -37.53
N PRO A 32 30.45 2.41 -37.13
CA PRO A 32 30.98 1.35 -37.99
C PRO A 32 30.10 0.09 -37.98
N ARG A 33 29.98 -0.50 -39.17
CA ARG A 33 29.28 -1.74 -39.51
C ARG A 33 30.11 -2.97 -39.07
N PRO A 34 29.49 -4.11 -38.69
CA PRO A 34 30.22 -5.31 -38.28
C PRO A 34 30.89 -6.00 -39.48
N PRO A 35 32.07 -6.64 -39.31
CA PRO A 35 32.71 -7.38 -40.38
C PRO A 35 32.11 -8.77 -40.57
N SER A 36 31.98 -9.15 -41.84
CA SER A 36 31.54 -10.45 -42.33
C SER A 36 32.69 -11.46 -42.35
N THR A 37 32.31 -12.73 -42.25
CA THR A 37 33.10 -13.95 -42.44
C THR A 37 33.84 -13.98 -43.78
N SER A 38 35.18 -13.97 -43.74
CA SER A 38 36.09 -14.63 -44.70
C SER A 38 37.42 -13.87 -44.71
N GLU A 39 38.39 -14.32 -43.89
CA GLU A 39 39.83 -14.25 -44.18
C GLU A 39 40.59 -14.97 -43.05
N MET A 40 40.70 -16.28 -43.23
CA MET A 40 41.63 -17.13 -42.48
C MET A 40 43.07 -16.93 -42.98
N HIS A 41 44.01 -17.12 -42.04
CA HIS A 41 45.42 -17.51 -42.18
C HIS A 41 46.52 -16.43 -42.18
N LYS A 42 47.16 -16.22 -41.00
CA LYS A 42 48.51 -16.79 -40.65
C LYS A 42 49.14 -16.10 -39.42
N LEU A 43 49.37 -16.85 -38.34
CA LEU A 43 50.63 -17.06 -37.58
C LEU A 43 50.34 -17.48 -36.11
N ALA A 44 51.18 -18.37 -35.57
CA ALA A 44 50.95 -19.32 -34.47
C ALA A 44 51.44 -18.84 -33.06
N PRO A 45 51.65 -19.72 -32.07
CA PRO A 45 50.67 -20.27 -31.12
C PRO A 45 50.89 -19.72 -29.69
N ALA A 46 49.81 -19.54 -28.91
CA ALA A 46 49.89 -19.19 -27.49
C ALA A 46 49.60 -20.43 -26.63
N GLU A 47 50.42 -20.58 -25.59
CA GLU A 47 50.57 -21.72 -24.71
C GLU A 47 49.29 -22.11 -23.96
N GLU A 48 49.07 -23.42 -23.88
CA GLU A 48 48.05 -24.08 -23.10
C GLU A 48 48.44 -24.04 -21.61
N MET A 49 47.94 -23.05 -20.87
CA MET A 49 48.04 -23.03 -19.40
C MET A 49 46.98 -23.96 -18.80
N ALA A 50 47.39 -25.18 -18.49
CA ALA A 50 46.62 -26.14 -17.71
C ALA A 50 46.34 -25.61 -16.28
N ILE A 51 45.08 -25.29 -15.99
CA ILE A 51 44.60 -25.07 -14.61
C ILE A 51 44.49 -26.45 -13.94
N LYS A 52 45.48 -26.81 -13.13
CA LYS A 52 45.41 -27.98 -12.23
C LYS A 52 44.49 -27.64 -11.04
N GLY A 53 43.19 -27.80 -11.22
CA GLY A 53 42.25 -27.98 -10.11
C GLY A 53 42.27 -29.45 -9.67
N SER A 54 42.36 -29.70 -8.37
CA SER A 54 42.36 -31.07 -7.84
C SER A 54 41.01 -31.75 -8.14
N GLU A 55 41.00 -33.05 -8.45
CA GLU A 55 39.75 -33.82 -8.68
C GLU A 55 38.77 -33.69 -7.50
N LYS A 56 39.31 -33.51 -6.29
CA LYS A 56 38.54 -33.29 -5.06
C LYS A 56 37.75 -31.97 -5.03
N GLU A 57 38.26 -30.90 -5.65
CA GLU A 57 37.58 -29.59 -5.74
C GLU A 57 36.52 -29.57 -6.84
N ARG A 58 36.71 -30.33 -7.93
CA ARG A 58 35.68 -30.48 -8.98
C ARG A 58 34.52 -31.35 -8.52
N ASP A 59 34.79 -32.39 -7.73
CA ASP A 59 33.74 -33.24 -7.16
C ASP A 59 32.92 -32.48 -6.10
N ASP A 60 33.55 -31.65 -5.26
CA ASP A 60 32.85 -30.78 -4.30
C ASP A 60 31.98 -29.72 -4.99
N LEU A 61 32.49 -29.10 -6.06
CA LEU A 61 31.73 -28.10 -6.83
C LEU A 61 30.57 -28.73 -7.62
N SER A 62 30.72 -29.95 -8.13
CA SER A 62 29.64 -30.67 -8.81
C SER A 62 28.56 -31.17 -7.84
N ALA A 63 28.95 -31.56 -6.62
CA ALA A 63 28.01 -31.94 -5.55
C ALA A 63 27.17 -30.74 -5.06
N ARG A 64 27.78 -29.54 -4.99
CA ARG A 64 27.09 -28.28 -4.62
C ARG A 64 26.08 -27.80 -5.67
N LEU A 65 26.17 -28.30 -6.90
CA LEU A 65 25.25 -27.96 -7.99
C LEU A 65 24.07 -28.94 -8.13
N ALA A 66 24.05 -30.04 -7.37
CA ALA A 66 23.07 -31.12 -7.52
C ALA A 66 21.81 -30.98 -6.65
N ASP A 67 21.79 -30.09 -5.65
CA ASP A 67 20.62 -29.87 -4.78
C ASP A 67 20.14 -28.40 -4.88
N PRO A 68 18.96 -28.13 -5.47
CA PRO A 68 18.36 -26.79 -5.49
C PRO A 68 18.10 -26.20 -4.10
N LEU A 69 18.10 -27.01 -3.03
CA LEU A 69 17.96 -26.59 -1.63
C LEU A 69 19.31 -26.36 -0.92
N ALA A 70 20.43 -26.78 -1.50
CA ALA A 70 21.77 -26.52 -0.98
C ALA A 70 22.29 -25.12 -1.38
N ARG A 71 21.42 -24.10 -1.33
CA ARG A 71 21.88 -22.72 -1.34
C ARG A 71 22.82 -22.56 -0.16
N VAL A 72 24.05 -22.17 -0.47
CA VAL A 72 25.10 -21.89 0.50
C VAL A 72 24.62 -20.74 1.39
N PHE A 73 24.05 -21.07 2.56
CA PHE A 73 23.54 -20.13 3.57
C PHE A 73 24.72 -19.43 4.27
N ASP A 74 25.51 -18.60 3.59
CA ASP A 74 26.79 -18.16 4.13
C ASP A 74 26.82 -16.74 4.73
N ALA A 75 25.73 -15.97 4.67
CA ALA A 75 25.69 -14.66 5.31
C ALA A 75 25.18 -14.76 6.75
N GLN A 76 26.11 -14.93 7.70
CA GLN A 76 25.85 -14.64 9.12
C GLN A 76 25.33 -13.22 9.24
N GLN A 77 24.26 -13.04 10.00
CA GLN A 77 23.66 -11.71 10.13
C GLN A 77 24.38 -10.86 11.18
N PRO A 78 24.98 -9.73 10.76
CA PRO A 78 25.58 -8.80 11.71
C PRO A 78 24.53 -8.36 12.75
N GLY A 79 24.92 -8.35 14.02
CA GLY A 79 24.04 -7.95 15.13
C GLY A 79 23.13 -9.06 15.68
N PHE A 80 23.05 -10.23 15.04
CA PHE A 80 22.27 -11.39 15.50
C PHE A 80 23.07 -12.70 15.48
N TRP A 81 24.36 -12.59 15.76
CA TRP A 81 25.27 -13.72 15.93
C TRP A 81 25.91 -13.65 17.31
N PHE A 82 25.30 -14.34 18.28
CA PHE A 82 25.75 -14.34 19.67
C PHE A 82 26.67 -15.54 19.95
N ASP A 83 27.83 -15.28 20.56
CA ASP A 83 28.82 -16.32 20.87
C ASP A 83 28.30 -17.35 21.88
N ASP A 84 27.40 -16.92 22.77
CA ASP A 84 26.70 -17.73 23.77
C ASP A 84 25.32 -18.24 23.28
N GLY A 85 24.96 -17.95 22.02
CA GLY A 85 23.74 -18.46 21.42
C GLY A 85 23.74 -20.00 21.34
N ASN A 86 22.62 -20.61 21.71
CA ASN A 86 22.46 -22.06 21.82
C ASN A 86 21.73 -22.71 20.64
N VAL A 87 21.14 -21.91 19.75
CA VAL A 87 20.51 -22.38 18.50
C VAL A 87 20.93 -21.53 17.32
N ILE A 88 20.94 -22.14 16.13
CA ILE A 88 21.11 -21.44 14.86
C ILE A 88 19.80 -21.52 14.09
N VAL A 89 19.25 -20.38 13.70
CA VAL A 89 18.07 -20.28 12.85
C VAL A 89 18.50 -19.79 11.47
N CYS A 90 18.01 -20.46 10.43
CA CYS A 90 18.24 -20.12 9.03
C CYS A 90 16.90 -19.69 8.42
N VAL A 91 16.84 -18.49 7.84
CA VAL A 91 15.68 -17.97 7.10
C VAL A 91 16.22 -17.37 5.80
N GLU A 92 15.66 -17.76 4.66
CA GLU A 92 16.18 -17.43 3.32
C GLU A 92 17.70 -17.70 3.23
N ASP A 93 18.52 -16.70 2.90
CA ASP A 93 19.97 -16.76 2.78
C ASP A 93 20.71 -16.33 4.06
N ARG A 94 19.98 -16.09 5.15
CA ARG A 94 20.49 -15.48 6.38
C ARG A 94 20.54 -16.48 7.54
N ARG A 95 21.64 -16.42 8.31
CA ARG A 95 21.82 -17.24 9.54
C ARG A 95 21.89 -16.37 10.79
N PHE A 96 21.18 -16.81 11.82
CA PHE A 96 21.05 -16.13 13.11
C PHE A 96 21.46 -17.10 14.23
N ARG A 97 22.47 -16.75 15.03
CA ARG A 97 22.86 -17.55 16.20
C ARG A 97 22.36 -16.84 17.45
N ILE A 98 21.36 -17.43 18.10
CA ILE A 98 20.52 -16.75 19.10
C ILE A 98 20.18 -17.68 20.28
N HIS A 99 19.46 -17.13 21.26
CA HIS A 99 19.05 -17.84 22.47
C HIS A 99 17.61 -18.35 22.32
N SER A 100 17.44 -19.68 22.32
CA SER A 100 16.13 -20.31 22.16
C SER A 100 15.08 -19.80 23.16
N SER A 101 15.50 -19.59 24.41
CA SER A 101 14.64 -19.15 25.51
C SER A 101 13.98 -17.79 25.26
N ASN A 102 14.63 -16.88 24.53
CA ASN A 102 14.09 -15.55 24.23
C ASN A 102 12.93 -15.62 23.21
N LEU A 103 12.98 -16.58 22.29
CA LEU A 103 11.90 -16.85 21.34
C LEU A 103 10.78 -17.66 22.00
N SER A 104 11.11 -18.80 22.63
CA SER A 104 10.11 -19.71 23.23
C SER A 104 9.26 -19.05 24.32
N ARG A 105 9.81 -18.08 25.06
CA ARG A 105 9.03 -17.35 26.08
C ARG A 105 7.91 -16.50 25.48
N ARG A 106 8.05 -16.08 24.22
CA ARG A 106 7.19 -15.08 23.57
C ARG A 106 6.39 -15.64 22.39
N SER A 107 6.70 -16.86 21.97
CA SER A 107 6.05 -17.55 20.85
C SER A 107 5.86 -19.03 21.18
N GLN A 108 4.61 -19.50 21.08
CA GLN A 108 4.28 -20.91 21.26
C GLN A 108 4.89 -21.75 20.14
N TYR A 109 4.89 -21.25 18.91
CA TYR A 109 5.57 -21.88 17.77
C TYR A 109 7.03 -22.23 18.09
N PHE A 110 7.80 -21.29 18.64
CA PHE A 110 9.19 -21.54 18.99
C PHE A 110 9.38 -22.37 20.26
N ALA A 111 8.43 -22.33 21.20
CA ALA A 111 8.44 -23.23 22.35
C ALA A 111 8.31 -24.69 21.91
N GLU A 112 7.37 -24.95 21.00
CA GLU A 112 7.13 -26.30 20.45
C GLU A 112 8.28 -26.74 19.54
N LEU A 113 8.74 -25.87 18.64
CA LEU A 113 9.83 -26.18 17.71
C LEU A 113 11.11 -26.61 18.44
N PHE A 114 11.48 -25.91 19.52
CA PHE A 114 12.71 -26.21 20.26
C PHE A 114 12.55 -27.33 21.29
N ALA A 115 11.32 -27.68 21.67
CA ALA A 115 11.04 -28.82 22.54
C ALA A 115 11.12 -30.17 21.81
N GLN A 116 11.06 -30.18 20.47
CA GLN A 116 11.18 -31.40 19.69
C GLN A 116 12.53 -32.07 19.94
N GLU A 117 12.50 -33.35 20.29
CA GLU A 117 13.73 -34.15 20.44
C GLU A 117 14.39 -34.33 19.09
N HIS A 118 15.56 -33.72 18.96
CA HIS A 118 16.42 -33.82 17.80
C HIS A 118 17.21 -35.13 17.94
N GLY A 119 16.75 -36.20 17.28
CA GLY A 119 17.49 -37.46 17.22
C GLY A 119 18.87 -37.30 16.57
N ASP A 120 19.65 -38.38 16.48
CA ASP A 120 21.04 -38.38 15.98
C ASP A 120 21.23 -37.77 14.57
N HIS A 121 20.16 -37.53 13.82
CA HIS A 121 20.17 -36.93 12.48
C HIS A 121 19.95 -35.41 12.45
N ALA A 122 19.87 -34.75 13.61
CA ALA A 122 19.71 -33.31 13.65
C ALA A 122 20.95 -32.59 13.11
N GLU A 123 20.71 -31.63 12.23
CA GLU A 123 21.78 -30.79 11.72
C GLU A 123 22.37 -29.95 12.86
N ARG A 124 23.69 -30.04 13.00
CA ARG A 124 24.43 -29.26 13.98
C ARG A 124 25.50 -28.43 13.30
N SER A 125 25.61 -27.19 13.73
CA SER A 125 26.66 -26.26 13.29
C SER A 125 27.14 -25.49 14.51
N ASN A 126 28.46 -25.35 14.66
CA ASN A 126 29.11 -24.71 15.80
C ASN A 126 28.62 -25.23 17.17
N GLY A 127 28.29 -26.53 17.25
CA GLY A 127 27.78 -27.18 18.46
C GLY A 127 26.29 -26.94 18.75
N CYS A 128 25.63 -26.06 18.00
CA CYS A 128 24.21 -25.71 18.13
C CYS A 128 23.34 -26.51 17.15
N ASN A 129 22.08 -26.74 17.51
CA ASN A 129 21.08 -27.27 16.58
C ASN A 129 20.71 -26.20 15.55
N VAL A 130 20.58 -26.61 14.29
CA VAL A 130 20.22 -25.74 13.17
C VAL A 130 18.74 -25.94 12.81
N TYR A 131 17.99 -24.85 12.80
CA TYR A 131 16.58 -24.81 12.43
C TYR A 131 16.42 -24.02 11.14
N ARG A 132 15.88 -24.64 10.10
CA ARG A 132 15.53 -23.94 8.85
C ARG A 132 14.05 -23.58 8.86
N LEU A 133 13.75 -22.29 8.76
CA LEU A 133 12.38 -21.79 8.75
C LEU A 133 12.02 -21.28 7.36
N ASN A 134 10.74 -21.45 7.00
CA ASN A 134 10.15 -20.73 5.88
C ASN A 134 9.80 -19.30 6.34
N GLY A 135 9.84 -18.35 5.41
CA GLY A 135 9.56 -16.94 5.68
C GLY A 135 10.65 -16.04 5.10
N ARG A 136 10.53 -14.73 5.34
CA ARG A 136 11.52 -13.73 4.92
C ARG A 136 12.50 -13.43 6.03
N ALA A 137 13.77 -13.27 5.68
CA ALA A 137 14.80 -13.01 6.66
C ALA A 137 14.71 -11.60 7.27
N SER A 138 14.26 -10.59 6.50
CA SER A 138 13.95 -9.25 7.03
C SER A 138 12.84 -9.30 8.08
N ASP A 139 11.79 -10.07 7.81
CA ASP A 139 10.67 -10.25 8.74
C ASP A 139 11.16 -10.92 10.04
N PHE A 140 12.04 -11.93 9.96
CA PHE A 140 12.66 -12.53 11.15
C PHE A 140 13.56 -11.55 11.90
N ALA A 141 14.35 -10.76 11.18
CA ALA A 141 15.22 -9.75 11.77
C ALA A 141 14.41 -8.72 12.58
N ALA A 142 13.20 -8.33 12.13
CA ALA A 142 12.32 -7.42 12.88
C ALA A 142 11.89 -8.00 14.25
N ILE A 143 11.62 -9.31 14.33
CA ILE A 143 11.34 -9.99 15.61
C ILE A 143 12.57 -9.96 16.51
N LEU A 144 13.74 -10.28 15.98
CA LEU A 144 14.97 -10.27 16.76
C LEU A 144 15.31 -8.86 17.25
N ASP A 145 15.08 -7.84 16.42
CA ASP A 145 15.29 -6.44 16.78
C ASP A 145 14.32 -6.00 17.91
N ALA A 146 13.06 -6.46 17.87
CA ALA A 146 12.10 -6.28 18.98
C ALA A 146 12.50 -7.00 20.27
N ILE A 147 13.25 -8.11 20.18
CA ILE A 147 13.63 -8.96 21.31
C ILE A 147 14.93 -8.48 21.97
N TYR A 148 15.92 -8.11 21.14
CA TYR A 148 17.31 -7.90 21.55
C TYR A 148 17.75 -6.44 21.53
N HIS A 149 17.12 -5.61 20.69
CA HIS A 149 17.57 -4.25 20.41
C HIS A 149 16.48 -3.23 20.73
N ASN A 150 16.44 -2.13 19.97
CA ASN A 150 15.78 -0.89 20.38
C ASN A 150 14.42 -0.68 19.74
N LEU A 151 13.91 -1.57 18.88
CA LEU A 151 12.66 -1.33 18.14
C LEU A 151 11.50 -0.87 19.03
N LEU A 152 11.31 -1.51 20.19
CA LEU A 152 10.19 -1.23 21.08
C LEU A 152 10.42 -0.03 22.02
N ILE A 153 11.67 0.44 22.14
CA ILE A 153 12.09 1.51 23.06
C ILE A 153 12.70 2.72 22.35
N SER A 154 12.77 2.68 21.03
CA SER A 154 13.31 3.75 20.20
C SER A 154 12.47 5.03 20.36
N GLU A 155 13.15 6.16 20.50
CA GLU A 155 12.50 7.48 20.44
C GLU A 155 11.99 7.81 19.04
N LYS A 156 12.65 7.25 18.01
CA LYS A 156 12.20 7.35 16.63
C LYS A 156 11.03 6.40 16.38
N GLU A 157 10.05 6.89 15.64
CA GLU A 157 8.90 6.10 15.23
C GLU A 157 9.32 4.99 14.25
N PRO A 158 8.87 3.73 14.40
CA PRO A 158 9.18 2.67 13.45
C PRO A 158 8.66 2.99 12.04
N SER A 159 9.46 2.76 11.00
CA SER A 159 9.00 2.90 9.62
C SER A 159 7.86 1.93 9.29
N PHE A 160 7.08 2.22 8.23
CA PHE A 160 6.02 1.30 7.82
C PHE A 160 6.62 -0.05 7.35
N PHE A 161 7.77 -0.03 6.67
CA PHE A 161 8.54 -1.26 6.40
C PHE A 161 8.79 -2.10 7.65
N THR A 162 9.29 -1.49 8.72
CA THR A 162 9.57 -2.20 9.97
C THR A 162 8.31 -2.78 10.62
N LEU A 163 7.23 -1.99 10.66
CA LEU A 163 5.93 -2.47 11.18
C LEU A 163 5.38 -3.63 10.32
N ALA A 164 5.49 -3.54 8.99
CA ALA A 164 5.02 -4.58 8.09
C ALA A 164 5.80 -5.89 8.26
N CYS A 165 7.14 -5.80 8.37
CA CYS A 165 8.02 -6.94 8.67
C CYS A 165 7.65 -7.59 10.01
N LEU A 166 7.51 -6.78 11.05
CA LEU A 166 7.16 -7.28 12.38
C LEU A 166 5.76 -7.90 12.42
N LEU A 167 4.77 -7.32 11.72
CA LEU A 167 3.41 -7.87 11.67
C LEU A 167 3.36 -9.22 10.97
N ARG A 168 4.01 -9.35 9.79
CA ARG A 168 4.09 -10.63 9.06
C ARG A 168 4.77 -11.69 9.91
N ALA A 169 5.92 -11.36 10.52
CA ALA A 169 6.66 -12.28 11.37
C ALA A 169 5.88 -12.69 12.62
N ALA A 170 5.22 -11.73 13.28
CA ALA A 170 4.43 -11.98 14.47
C ALA A 170 3.18 -12.82 14.17
N HIS A 171 2.60 -12.67 12.98
CA HIS A 171 1.53 -13.55 12.53
C HIS A 171 2.05 -14.96 12.18
N HIS A 172 3.15 -15.04 11.44
CA HIS A 172 3.67 -16.30 10.91
C HIS A 172 4.27 -17.22 11.99
N TRP A 173 5.03 -16.66 12.92
CA TRP A 173 5.69 -17.40 14.00
C TRP A 173 5.02 -17.19 15.37
N ASP A 174 3.75 -16.77 15.38
CA ASP A 174 2.89 -16.66 16.57
C ASP A 174 3.51 -15.86 17.74
N PHE A 175 3.73 -14.56 17.52
CA PHE A 175 4.09 -13.59 18.55
C PHE A 175 2.92 -12.64 18.85
N PRO A 176 1.90 -13.05 19.63
CA PRO A 176 0.68 -12.29 19.81
C PRO A 176 0.89 -10.90 20.44
N THR A 177 1.89 -10.75 21.32
CA THR A 177 2.22 -9.46 21.94
C THR A 177 2.75 -8.47 20.91
N PHE A 178 3.63 -8.92 20.01
CA PHE A 178 4.16 -8.06 18.94
C PHE A 178 3.11 -7.76 17.89
N LYS A 179 2.26 -8.73 17.54
CA LYS A 179 1.11 -8.51 16.65
C LYS A 179 0.21 -7.39 17.19
N ARG A 180 -0.18 -7.46 18.47
CA ARG A 180 -1.00 -6.43 19.13
C ARG A 180 -0.30 -5.07 19.16
N TRP A 181 0.99 -5.05 19.47
CA TRP A 181 1.76 -3.81 19.51
C TRP A 181 1.81 -3.12 18.13
N VAL A 182 2.10 -3.87 17.07
CA VAL A 182 2.13 -3.30 15.71
C VAL A 182 0.77 -2.76 15.29
N LEU A 183 -0.32 -3.49 15.56
CA LEU A 183 -1.66 -3.02 15.23
C LEU A 183 -2.02 -1.74 15.97
N ALA A 184 -1.67 -1.64 17.26
CA ALA A 184 -1.86 -0.41 18.03
C ALA A 184 -1.02 0.75 17.47
N SER A 185 0.23 0.50 17.04
CA SER A 185 1.06 1.51 16.40
C SER A 185 0.48 1.99 15.06
N LEU A 186 -0.02 1.06 14.24
CA LEU A 186 -0.65 1.38 12.96
C LEU A 186 -1.96 2.16 13.15
N GLU A 187 -2.80 1.79 14.11
CA GLU A 187 -4.04 2.50 14.42
C GLU A 187 -3.79 3.87 15.05
N ALA A 188 -2.73 4.03 15.84
CA ALA A 188 -2.32 5.33 16.36
C ALA A 188 -1.81 6.25 15.24
N ARG A 189 -1.06 5.71 14.28
CA ARG A 189 -0.57 6.45 13.11
C ARG A 189 -1.69 6.80 12.13
N TRP A 190 -2.59 5.85 11.89
CA TRP A 190 -3.69 5.94 10.92
C TRP A 190 -5.00 5.47 11.55
N PRO A 191 -5.66 6.32 12.36
CA PRO A 191 -6.92 5.95 12.98
C PRO A 191 -7.99 5.61 11.93
N PRO A 192 -8.64 4.43 12.01
CA PRO A 192 -9.65 3.95 11.05
C PRO A 192 -11.01 4.64 11.25
N THR A 193 -11.03 5.97 11.26
CA THR A 193 -12.23 6.75 11.52
C THR A 193 -12.55 7.64 10.34
N LEU A 194 -13.85 7.76 10.03
CA LEU A 194 -14.36 8.60 8.94
C LEU A 194 -13.79 10.04 8.97
N LYS A 195 -13.63 10.60 10.18
CA LYS A 195 -13.11 11.96 10.38
C LYS A 195 -11.72 12.17 9.79
N ASN A 196 -10.91 11.11 9.75
CA ASN A 196 -9.51 11.20 9.36
C ASN A 196 -9.25 10.63 7.96
N VAL A 197 -10.29 10.19 7.23
CA VAL A 197 -10.14 9.47 5.96
C VAL A 197 -9.35 10.27 4.91
N HIS A 198 -9.46 11.61 4.94
CA HIS A 198 -8.82 12.52 3.96
C HIS A 198 -7.64 13.32 4.51
N GLN A 199 -7.31 13.16 5.80
CA GLN A 199 -6.37 14.03 6.51
C GLN A 199 -5.12 13.27 7.02
N GLN A 200 -4.85 12.10 6.45
CA GLN A 200 -3.73 11.27 6.86
C GLN A 200 -2.62 11.30 5.81
N ASP A 201 -1.65 12.19 6.05
CA ASP A 201 -0.42 12.26 5.28
C ASP A 201 0.24 10.87 5.21
N GLY A 202 0.64 10.47 3.99
CA GLY A 202 1.34 9.21 3.73
C GLY A 202 0.46 7.95 3.74
N PHE A 203 -0.80 7.96 4.21
CA PHE A 203 -1.62 6.73 4.21
C PHE A 203 -1.86 6.19 2.79
N THR A 204 -2.21 7.08 1.86
CA THR A 204 -2.49 6.74 0.46
C THR A 204 -1.31 6.06 -0.23
N GLU A 205 -0.08 6.45 0.13
CA GLU A 205 1.15 5.86 -0.43
C GLU A 205 1.34 4.40 -0.02
N PHE A 206 0.78 4.00 1.13
CA PHE A 206 0.86 2.65 1.67
C PHE A 206 -0.45 1.86 1.51
N ALA A 207 -1.53 2.45 1.01
CA ALA A 207 -2.86 1.83 0.98
C ALA A 207 -2.86 0.44 0.32
N THR A 208 -2.26 0.28 -0.86
CA THR A 208 -2.15 -1.03 -1.51
C THR A 208 -1.36 -2.04 -0.68
N ARG A 209 -0.25 -1.62 -0.06
CA ARG A 209 0.55 -2.48 0.83
C ARG A 209 -0.22 -2.87 2.08
N ILE A 210 -1.00 -1.95 2.64
CA ILE A 210 -1.87 -2.22 3.79
C ILE A 210 -2.88 -3.30 3.42
N ILE A 211 -3.55 -3.21 2.25
CA ILE A 211 -4.49 -4.25 1.79
C ILE A 211 -3.79 -5.62 1.76
N VAL A 212 -2.65 -5.71 1.07
CA VAL A 212 -1.90 -6.97 0.95
C VAL A 212 -1.46 -7.50 2.31
N LEU A 213 -0.85 -6.65 3.14
CA LEU A 213 -0.35 -7.00 4.47
C LEU A 213 -1.47 -7.49 5.40
N PHE A 214 -2.58 -6.77 5.45
CA PHE A 214 -3.69 -7.08 6.34
C PHE A 214 -4.40 -8.36 5.90
N ARG A 215 -4.61 -8.57 4.59
CA ARG A 215 -5.10 -9.85 4.06
C ARG A 215 -4.16 -11.00 4.42
N GLN A 216 -2.84 -10.83 4.27
CA GLN A 216 -1.86 -11.85 4.64
C GLN A 216 -1.84 -12.17 6.14
N CYS A 217 -2.14 -11.20 7.00
CA CYS A 217 -2.07 -11.35 8.46
C CYS A 217 -3.44 -11.66 9.12
N ASN A 218 -4.48 -11.87 8.31
CA ASN A 218 -5.88 -12.03 8.73
C ASN A 218 -6.37 -10.86 9.61
N GLU A 219 -6.07 -9.63 9.19
CA GLU A 219 -6.45 -8.39 9.86
C GLU A 219 -7.39 -7.56 8.99
N THR A 220 -8.32 -6.84 9.62
CA THR A 220 -9.38 -6.10 8.89
C THR A 220 -9.49 -4.63 9.28
N SER A 221 -8.87 -4.20 10.38
CA SER A 221 -9.14 -2.88 10.98
C SER A 221 -8.84 -1.69 10.05
N LEU A 222 -7.81 -1.79 9.21
CA LEU A 222 -7.45 -0.75 8.23
C LEU A 222 -7.94 -1.03 6.81
N LEU A 223 -8.53 -2.19 6.51
CA LEU A 223 -8.86 -2.56 5.14
C LEU A 223 -9.83 -1.56 4.52
N LYS A 224 -10.92 -1.22 5.21
CA LYS A 224 -11.93 -0.30 4.67
C LYS A 224 -11.33 1.04 4.25
N HIS A 225 -10.46 1.60 5.09
CA HIS A 225 -9.75 2.84 4.78
C HIS A 225 -8.78 2.66 3.63
N ALA A 226 -8.00 1.58 3.61
CA ALA A 226 -7.06 1.30 2.55
C ALA A 226 -7.74 1.15 1.18
N PHE A 227 -8.84 0.40 1.10
CA PHE A 227 -9.64 0.28 -0.12
C PHE A 227 -10.20 1.63 -0.56
N TYR A 228 -10.77 2.40 0.37
CA TYR A 228 -11.30 3.73 0.05
C TYR A 228 -10.21 4.68 -0.48
N SER A 229 -9.03 4.66 0.14
CA SER A 229 -7.89 5.47 -0.28
C SER A 229 -7.37 5.12 -1.67
N VAL A 230 -7.39 3.84 -2.05
CA VAL A 230 -7.07 3.43 -3.43
C VAL A 230 -8.12 3.97 -4.41
N LEU A 231 -9.41 3.94 -4.06
CA LEU A 231 -10.50 4.45 -4.90
C LEU A 231 -10.43 5.96 -5.13
N SER A 232 -10.04 6.72 -4.11
CA SER A 232 -9.96 8.19 -4.20
C SER A 232 -8.78 8.68 -5.02
N THR A 233 -7.79 7.83 -5.35
CA THR A 233 -6.74 8.19 -6.29
C THR A 233 -7.31 8.26 -7.71
N ASN A 234 -7.19 9.44 -8.35
CA ASN A 234 -7.78 9.83 -9.64
C ASN A 234 -7.50 8.88 -10.85
N ASN A 235 -6.71 7.82 -10.66
CA ASN A 235 -6.54 6.76 -11.64
C ASN A 235 -6.10 5.45 -10.97
N ILE A 236 -7.04 4.54 -10.71
CA ILE A 236 -6.79 3.19 -10.18
C ILE A 236 -5.74 2.45 -11.02
N SER A 237 -5.76 2.60 -12.36
CA SER A 237 -4.78 1.94 -13.24
C SER A 237 -3.37 2.53 -13.08
N THR A 238 -3.24 3.85 -12.95
CA THR A 238 -1.94 4.49 -12.67
C THR A 238 -1.44 4.17 -11.28
N SER A 239 -2.31 4.15 -10.27
CA SER A 239 -1.96 3.77 -8.89
C SER A 239 -1.41 2.35 -8.84
N LEU A 240 -2.13 1.38 -9.43
CA LEU A 240 -1.67 -0.02 -9.51
C LEU A 240 -0.37 -0.19 -10.34
N GLN A 241 -0.16 0.62 -11.39
CA GLN A 241 1.06 0.58 -12.21
C GLN A 241 2.26 1.28 -11.55
N TYR A 242 2.07 2.42 -10.87
CA TYR A 242 3.13 3.14 -10.15
C TYR A 242 3.70 2.28 -9.02
N HIS A 243 2.83 1.61 -8.26
CA HIS A 243 3.21 0.73 -7.16
C HIS A 243 3.87 -0.59 -7.62
N SER A 244 3.83 -0.91 -8.92
CA SER A 244 4.46 -2.11 -9.49
C SER A 244 5.92 -1.89 -9.93
N THR A 245 6.40 -0.65 -9.99
CA THR A 245 7.77 -0.32 -10.45
C THR A 245 8.73 -0.04 -9.29
N SER A 246 10.00 -0.41 -9.47
CA SER A 246 11.12 -0.36 -8.52
C SER A 246 11.38 0.98 -7.82
N HIS A 247 10.64 2.04 -8.14
CA HIS A 247 10.75 3.37 -7.56
C HIS A 247 10.26 3.47 -6.10
N SER A 248 9.52 2.48 -5.60
CA SER A 248 8.96 2.52 -4.23
C SER A 248 9.96 2.22 -3.11
N ASN A 249 11.12 1.61 -3.41
CA ASN A 249 12.19 1.44 -2.42
C ASN A 249 12.84 2.78 -2.02
N HIS A 250 12.73 3.83 -2.84
CA HIS A 250 13.26 5.16 -2.53
C HIS A 250 12.39 6.00 -1.60
N LEU A 251 11.10 5.66 -1.43
CA LEU A 251 10.17 6.43 -0.58
C LEU A 251 10.47 6.26 0.92
N GLU A 252 11.10 5.16 1.31
CA GLU A 252 11.45 4.88 2.71
C GLU A 252 12.96 4.73 2.94
N SER A 253 13.84 4.87 1.94
CA SER A 253 15.28 4.67 2.18
C SER A 253 15.90 5.86 2.91
N ASP A 254 16.43 5.62 4.11
CA ASP A 254 17.22 6.57 4.91
C ASP A 254 16.52 7.88 5.33
N ASP A 255 15.20 7.87 5.53
CA ASP A 255 14.57 9.01 6.22
C ASP A 255 15.04 9.03 7.70
N PRO A 256 15.82 10.04 8.12
CA PRO A 256 16.35 10.10 9.48
C PRO A 256 15.27 10.18 10.55
N LYS A 257 14.03 10.51 10.17
CA LYS A 257 12.86 10.57 11.05
C LYS A 257 12.47 9.20 11.60
N TYR A 258 12.61 8.13 10.81
CA TYR A 258 12.08 6.82 11.15
C TYR A 258 13.15 5.85 11.66
N TYR A 259 12.73 4.89 12.47
CA TYR A 259 13.53 3.75 12.88
C TYR A 259 13.37 2.61 11.88
N TYR A 260 14.50 2.05 11.44
CA TYR A 260 14.57 0.92 10.52
C TYR A 260 15.32 -0.22 11.18
N HIS A 261 14.69 -1.38 11.28
CA HIS A 261 15.36 -2.60 11.77
C HIS A 261 16.30 -3.21 10.71
N ASP A 262 16.05 -2.91 9.44
CA ASP A 262 16.81 -3.41 8.29
C ASP A 262 16.61 -2.44 7.10
N THR A 263 17.43 -2.60 6.07
CA THR A 263 17.33 -1.81 4.84
C THR A 263 16.01 -2.12 4.13
N PRO A 264 15.16 -1.11 3.84
CA PRO A 264 13.90 -1.34 3.13
C PRO A 264 14.10 -2.04 1.80
N ASN A 265 13.52 -3.24 1.68
CA ASN A 265 13.54 -4.03 0.46
C ASN A 265 12.16 -4.67 0.25
N TRP A 266 11.30 -3.95 -0.46
CA TRP A 266 9.94 -4.42 -0.74
C TRP A 266 9.94 -5.42 -1.91
N SER A 267 9.18 -6.50 -1.76
CA SER A 267 8.90 -7.45 -2.84
C SER A 267 7.77 -6.93 -3.72
N VAL A 268 7.77 -7.29 -5.01
CA VAL A 268 6.62 -7.03 -5.92
C VAL A 268 5.33 -7.61 -5.36
N HIS A 269 5.43 -8.72 -4.60
CA HIS A 269 4.28 -9.34 -3.96
C HIS A 269 3.64 -8.49 -2.85
N ASP A 270 4.36 -7.53 -2.28
CA ASP A 270 3.84 -6.65 -1.23
C ASP A 270 2.90 -5.56 -1.77
N PHE A 271 2.81 -5.43 -3.10
CA PHE A 271 1.95 -4.48 -3.80
C PHE A 271 0.87 -5.18 -4.63
N LYS A 272 1.03 -6.49 -4.88
CA LYS A 272 0.17 -7.22 -5.80
C LYS A 272 -1.14 -7.58 -5.11
N LEU A 273 -2.19 -6.81 -5.41
CA LEU A 273 -3.54 -7.15 -5.01
C LEU A 273 -3.99 -8.48 -5.63
N SER A 274 -4.77 -9.24 -4.87
CA SER A 274 -5.39 -10.47 -5.36
C SER A 274 -6.46 -10.16 -6.41
N HIS A 275 -6.86 -11.16 -7.19
CA HIS A 275 -7.96 -11.01 -8.13
C HIS A 275 -9.28 -10.67 -7.42
N GLU A 276 -9.47 -11.20 -6.22
CA GLU A 276 -10.61 -10.92 -5.35
C GLU A 276 -10.61 -9.44 -4.91
N ASP A 277 -9.48 -8.93 -4.41
CA ASP A 277 -9.37 -7.53 -3.99
C ASP A 277 -9.53 -6.56 -5.17
N LEU A 278 -9.01 -6.90 -6.35
CA LEU A 278 -9.23 -6.11 -7.57
C LEU A 278 -10.71 -6.08 -7.98
N THR A 279 -11.39 -7.22 -7.87
CA THR A 279 -12.82 -7.31 -8.15
C THR A 279 -13.61 -6.51 -7.11
N LEU A 280 -13.24 -6.58 -5.83
CA LEU A 280 -13.85 -5.79 -4.78
C LEU A 280 -13.66 -4.28 -5.02
N LEU A 281 -12.46 -3.85 -5.44
CA LEU A 281 -12.22 -2.45 -5.82
C LEU A 281 -13.15 -1.98 -6.93
N LEU A 282 -13.38 -2.78 -7.98
CA LEU A 282 -14.30 -2.41 -9.05
C LEU A 282 -15.75 -2.30 -8.56
N HIS A 283 -16.19 -3.21 -7.70
CA HIS A 283 -17.52 -3.13 -7.09
C HIS A 283 -17.68 -1.90 -6.21
N LEU A 284 -16.69 -1.62 -5.35
CA LEU A 284 -16.69 -0.44 -4.49
C LEU A 284 -16.64 0.85 -5.32
N GLN A 285 -15.86 0.89 -6.40
CA GLN A 285 -15.84 2.04 -7.31
C GLN A 285 -17.22 2.30 -7.91
N HIS A 286 -17.87 1.25 -8.43
CA HIS A 286 -19.23 1.38 -8.96
C HIS A 286 -20.20 1.88 -7.89
N GLN A 287 -20.12 1.32 -6.68
CA GLN A 287 -20.99 1.71 -5.57
C GLN A 287 -20.78 3.17 -5.16
N VAL A 288 -19.53 3.62 -5.00
CA VAL A 288 -19.16 5.02 -4.70
C VAL A 288 -19.73 5.96 -5.77
N MET A 289 -19.59 5.61 -7.05
CA MET A 289 -20.15 6.39 -8.15
C MET A 289 -21.67 6.48 -8.11
N GLN A 290 -22.37 5.38 -7.76
CA GLN A 290 -23.83 5.38 -7.64
C GLN A 290 -24.30 6.23 -6.45
N LEU A 291 -23.62 6.13 -5.30
CA LEU A 291 -23.93 6.92 -4.12
C LEU A 291 -23.77 8.42 -4.40
N TRP A 292 -22.65 8.81 -5.02
CA TRP A 292 -22.43 10.19 -5.43
C TRP A 292 -23.45 10.65 -6.47
N ALA A 293 -23.78 9.84 -7.48
CA ALA A 293 -24.77 10.20 -8.50
C ALA A 293 -26.17 10.42 -7.89
N ASN A 294 -26.57 9.58 -6.92
CA ASN A 294 -27.84 9.73 -6.23
C ASN A 294 -27.90 11.04 -5.43
N PHE A 295 -26.81 11.40 -4.75
CA PHE A 295 -26.68 12.68 -4.05
C PHE A 295 -26.66 13.88 -5.01
N ALA A 296 -25.85 13.82 -6.07
CA ALA A 296 -25.60 14.94 -6.97
C ALA A 296 -26.80 15.29 -7.89
N THR A 297 -27.61 14.30 -8.27
CA THR A 297 -28.66 14.49 -9.31
C THR A 297 -29.92 15.19 -8.81
N LYS A 298 -30.21 15.17 -7.51
CA LYS A 298 -31.40 15.80 -6.95
C LYS A 298 -31.07 16.54 -5.65
N PRO A 299 -31.61 17.77 -5.46
CA PRO A 299 -31.46 18.45 -4.18
C PRO A 299 -32.13 17.63 -3.07
N PRO A 300 -31.50 17.52 -1.89
CA PRO A 300 -32.10 16.81 -0.77
C PRO A 300 -33.37 17.50 -0.29
N ALA A 301 -34.33 16.71 0.20
CA ALA A 301 -35.52 17.23 0.86
C ALA A 301 -35.13 17.68 2.28
N LEU A 302 -34.81 18.96 2.43
CA LEU A 302 -34.36 19.53 3.70
C LEU A 302 -35.54 20.17 4.41
N ASP A 303 -36.26 19.38 5.22
CA ASP A 303 -37.46 19.81 5.94
C ASP A 303 -37.23 21.06 6.79
N PHE A 304 -36.01 21.26 7.32
CA PHE A 304 -35.65 22.43 8.11
C PHE A 304 -35.67 23.75 7.31
N LEU A 305 -35.68 23.71 5.97
CA LEU A 305 -35.84 24.89 5.11
C LEU A 305 -37.30 25.36 5.04
N ASP A 306 -38.28 24.46 5.20
CA ASP A 306 -39.71 24.79 5.15
C ASP A 306 -40.28 25.13 6.55
N ARG A 307 -39.50 24.89 7.61
CA ARG A 307 -39.94 25.15 8.97
C ARG A 307 -39.79 26.63 9.36
N LYS A 308 -40.79 27.14 10.09
CA LYS A 308 -40.71 28.44 10.83
C LYS A 308 -39.61 28.45 11.92
N GLU A 309 -38.88 27.34 12.09
CA GLU A 309 -37.83 27.14 13.10
C GLU A 309 -36.59 28.01 12.88
N CYS A 310 -36.31 28.49 11.66
CA CYS A 310 -35.17 29.39 11.46
C CYS A 310 -35.40 30.83 11.98
N GLY A 311 -36.62 31.16 12.46
CA GLY A 311 -36.92 32.44 13.10
C GLY A 311 -36.98 33.67 12.18
N HIS A 312 -36.65 33.54 10.89
CA HIS A 312 -36.73 34.62 9.90
C HIS A 312 -38.00 34.45 9.04
N GLY A 313 -38.75 35.53 8.83
CA GLY A 313 -39.91 35.53 7.93
C GLY A 313 -39.53 35.08 6.51
N ARG A 314 -40.50 34.63 5.72
CA ARG A 314 -40.35 34.06 4.35
C ARG A 314 -39.54 34.91 3.35
N GLU A 315 -39.16 36.14 3.73
CA GLU A 315 -38.44 37.11 2.90
C GLU A 315 -36.92 37.09 3.11
N GLY A 316 -36.40 36.38 4.13
CA GLY A 316 -34.98 36.40 4.51
C GLY A 316 -34.18 35.11 4.29
N CYS A 317 -34.79 34.01 3.83
CA CYS A 317 -34.13 32.73 3.58
C CYS A 317 -34.84 31.91 2.49
N VAL A 318 -34.11 31.03 1.82
CA VAL A 318 -34.68 30.09 0.83
C VAL A 318 -35.53 29.01 1.52
N THR A 319 -36.74 28.77 1.02
CA THR A 319 -37.65 27.72 1.54
C THR A 319 -37.45 26.36 0.88
N LYS A 320 -36.79 26.34 -0.29
CA LYS A 320 -36.40 25.14 -1.03
C LYS A 320 -35.16 25.40 -1.85
N ILE A 321 -34.33 24.38 -2.01
CA ILE A 321 -33.21 24.42 -2.96
C ILE A 321 -33.75 24.07 -4.35
N SER A 322 -33.59 24.97 -5.32
CA SER A 322 -33.97 24.68 -6.70
C SER A 322 -32.96 23.71 -7.32
N LEU A 323 -33.41 22.91 -8.30
CA LEU A 323 -32.52 22.04 -9.05
C LEU A 323 -31.38 22.82 -9.73
N HIS A 324 -31.67 24.01 -10.26
CA HIS A 324 -30.67 24.87 -10.88
C HIS A 324 -29.58 25.29 -9.88
N ASP A 325 -29.97 25.78 -8.69
CA ASP A 325 -29.00 26.25 -7.69
C ASP A 325 -28.18 25.07 -7.13
N TRP A 326 -28.82 23.91 -6.91
CA TRP A 326 -28.13 22.68 -6.52
C TRP A 326 -27.07 22.26 -7.54
N SER A 327 -27.48 22.10 -8.81
CA SER A 327 -26.56 21.62 -9.84
C SER A 327 -25.44 22.61 -10.11
N HIS A 328 -25.73 23.91 -10.28
CA HIS A 328 -24.74 24.90 -10.72
C HIS A 328 -23.89 25.50 -9.59
N GLN A 329 -24.45 25.70 -8.39
CA GLN A 329 -23.73 26.39 -7.31
C GLN A 329 -23.13 25.42 -6.31
N VAL A 330 -23.78 24.29 -6.07
CA VAL A 330 -23.37 23.33 -5.03
C VAL A 330 -22.56 22.20 -5.63
N ILE A 331 -23.10 21.53 -6.66
CA ILE A 331 -22.51 20.27 -7.17
C ILE A 331 -21.46 20.51 -8.25
N GLN A 332 -21.64 21.48 -9.15
CA GLN A 332 -20.75 21.72 -10.30
C GLN A 332 -19.25 21.74 -9.94
N PRO A 333 -18.79 22.40 -8.85
CA PRO A 333 -17.38 22.42 -8.47
C PRO A 333 -16.81 21.03 -8.09
N TYR A 334 -17.66 20.14 -7.59
CA TYR A 334 -17.28 18.83 -7.05
C TYR A 334 -17.67 17.67 -7.96
N LEU A 335 -18.41 17.91 -9.04
CA LEU A 335 -19.05 16.88 -9.86
C LEU A 335 -18.07 15.78 -10.30
N HIS A 336 -16.91 16.16 -10.84
CA HIS A 336 -15.91 15.20 -11.31
C HIS A 336 -15.21 14.47 -10.15
N HIS A 337 -14.77 15.21 -9.13
CA HIS A 337 -14.03 14.63 -8.00
C HIS A 337 -14.89 13.70 -7.16
N GLY A 338 -16.18 14.00 -6.99
CA GLY A 338 -17.07 13.20 -6.15
C GLY A 338 -17.39 11.82 -6.71
N TYR A 339 -17.16 11.57 -8.01
CA TYR A 339 -17.24 10.21 -8.57
C TYR A 339 -16.12 9.28 -8.06
N PHE A 340 -15.02 9.84 -7.55
CA PHE A 340 -13.88 9.09 -7.03
C PHE A 340 -13.75 9.25 -5.51
N ASP A 341 -13.98 10.46 -5.00
CA ASP A 341 -13.84 10.83 -3.59
C ASP A 341 -15.03 11.68 -3.11
N PRO A 342 -16.22 11.06 -2.93
CA PRO A 342 -17.40 11.79 -2.47
C PRO A 342 -17.25 12.28 -1.04
N LEU A 343 -16.51 11.58 -0.17
CA LEU A 343 -16.36 11.98 1.23
C LEU A 343 -15.49 13.24 1.33
N CYS A 344 -14.42 13.36 0.53
CA CYS A 344 -13.63 14.60 0.46
C CYS A 344 -14.44 15.74 -0.14
N CYS A 345 -15.28 15.46 -1.13
CA CYS A 345 -16.16 16.47 -1.72
C CYS A 345 -17.16 17.01 -0.71
N LEU A 346 -17.85 16.14 0.03
CA LEU A 346 -18.79 16.53 1.08
C LEU A 346 -18.10 17.33 2.20
N GLN A 347 -16.89 16.91 2.59
CA GLN A 347 -16.08 17.65 3.56
C GLN A 347 -15.67 19.04 3.02
N SER A 348 -15.25 19.12 1.76
CA SER A 348 -14.91 20.38 1.09
C SER A 348 -16.12 21.30 0.92
N MET A 349 -17.31 20.75 0.69
CA MET A 349 -18.57 21.50 0.64
C MET A 349 -18.86 22.15 1.99
N LYS A 350 -18.64 21.42 3.09
CA LYS A 350 -18.76 21.95 4.46
C LYS A 350 -17.73 23.05 4.74
N ASP A 351 -16.46 22.81 4.43
CA ASP A 351 -15.36 23.74 4.78
C ASP A 351 -15.37 25.02 3.93
N SER A 352 -15.80 24.93 2.66
CA SER A 352 -15.85 26.06 1.73
C SER A 352 -16.92 27.11 2.06
N ARG A 353 -17.83 26.82 3.01
CA ARG A 353 -18.91 27.74 3.41
C ARG A 353 -19.63 28.34 2.20
N ILE A 354 -20.01 27.49 1.24
CA ILE A 354 -20.60 27.85 -0.07
C ILE A 354 -21.51 29.09 0.06
N GLU A 355 -21.21 30.14 -0.71
CA GLU A 355 -22.05 31.34 -0.77
C GLU A 355 -23.20 31.11 -1.74
N TRP A 356 -24.31 30.53 -1.25
CA TRP A 356 -25.52 30.32 -2.03
C TRP A 356 -26.15 31.66 -2.37
N LYS A 357 -26.12 32.05 -3.64
CA LYS A 357 -26.93 33.17 -4.15
C LYS A 357 -28.03 32.56 -4.99
N SER A 358 -29.22 32.37 -4.41
CA SER A 358 -30.31 31.79 -5.21
C SER A 358 -30.52 32.60 -6.49
N HIS A 359 -31.04 31.95 -7.53
CA HIS A 359 -31.53 32.64 -8.73
C HIS A 359 -32.57 33.75 -8.43
N THR A 360 -33.14 33.78 -7.21
CA THR A 360 -34.06 34.82 -6.71
C THR A 360 -33.37 35.93 -5.90
N GLY A 361 -32.04 35.88 -5.72
CA GLY A 361 -31.25 36.87 -5.00
C GLY A 361 -31.25 36.74 -3.47
N VAL A 362 -31.85 35.69 -2.91
CA VAL A 362 -31.95 35.43 -1.46
C VAL A 362 -30.94 34.34 -1.08
N SER A 363 -30.09 34.59 -0.09
CA SER A 363 -29.11 33.61 0.40
C SER A 363 -29.70 32.71 1.49
N ILE A 364 -29.08 31.54 1.69
CA ILE A 364 -29.36 30.71 2.87
C ILE A 364 -28.84 31.40 4.13
N CYS A 365 -29.62 31.41 5.21
CA CYS A 365 -29.19 31.97 6.50
C CYS A 365 -28.22 31.01 7.22
N ASP A 366 -27.47 31.54 8.20
CA ASP A 366 -26.47 30.75 8.93
C ASP A 366 -27.06 29.54 9.67
N SER A 367 -28.28 29.65 10.20
CA SER A 367 -28.95 28.52 10.87
C SER A 367 -29.30 27.39 9.89
N CYS A 368 -29.85 27.71 8.72
CA CYS A 368 -30.16 26.72 7.68
C CYS A 368 -28.87 26.16 7.05
N ARG A 369 -27.78 26.93 7.02
CA ARG A 369 -26.45 26.45 6.61
C ARG A 369 -25.93 25.36 7.55
N VAL A 370 -26.00 25.57 8.87
CA VAL A 370 -25.65 24.53 9.86
C VAL A 370 -26.49 23.26 9.66
N GLY A 371 -27.78 23.40 9.30
CA GLY A 371 -28.62 22.26 8.91
C GLY A 371 -28.11 21.51 7.67
N CYS A 372 -27.62 22.23 6.65
CA CYS A 372 -27.04 21.62 5.46
C CYS A 372 -25.71 20.92 5.77
N GLU A 373 -24.85 21.54 6.56
CA GLU A 373 -23.56 20.96 6.99
C GLU A 373 -23.79 19.65 7.76
N LYS A 374 -24.76 19.64 8.69
CA LYS A 374 -25.14 18.42 9.42
C LYS A 374 -25.66 17.33 8.47
N HIS A 375 -26.49 17.69 7.50
CA HIS A 375 -26.98 16.74 6.51
C HIS A 375 -25.81 16.14 5.69
N TRP A 376 -24.84 16.94 5.26
CA TRP A 376 -23.66 16.42 4.56
C TRP A 376 -22.79 15.51 5.44
N GLU A 377 -22.68 15.79 6.74
CA GLU A 377 -22.02 14.87 7.69
C GLU A 377 -22.77 13.54 7.79
N GLU A 378 -24.10 13.57 7.86
CA GLU A 378 -24.95 12.36 7.86
C GLU A 378 -24.77 11.56 6.56
N GLU A 379 -24.69 12.22 5.40
CA GLU A 379 -24.40 11.59 4.12
C GLU A 379 -23.00 10.97 4.08
N CYS A 380 -21.96 11.63 4.62
CA CYS A 380 -20.64 11.02 4.76
C CYS A 380 -20.68 9.72 5.57
N VAL A 381 -21.42 9.71 6.69
CA VAL A 381 -21.59 8.52 7.53
C VAL A 381 -22.30 7.42 6.75
N GLN A 382 -23.40 7.74 6.06
CA GLN A 382 -24.15 6.77 5.27
C GLN A 382 -23.32 6.17 4.13
N ILE A 383 -22.58 6.99 3.38
CA ILE A 383 -21.68 6.51 2.33
C ILE A 383 -20.65 5.58 2.95
N TRP A 384 -20.00 6.00 4.03
CA TRP A 384 -19.00 5.18 4.71
C TRP A 384 -19.59 3.84 5.16
N GLU A 385 -20.71 3.83 5.87
CA GLU A 385 -21.35 2.60 6.37
C GLU A 385 -21.73 1.63 5.26
N GLN A 386 -22.19 2.13 4.11
CA GLN A 386 -22.56 1.30 2.97
C GLN A 386 -21.37 0.63 2.27
N LEU A 387 -20.15 1.13 2.43
CA LEU A 387 -18.95 0.49 1.89
C LEU A 387 -18.60 -0.75 2.73
N ILE A 388 -18.82 -1.94 2.15
CA ILE A 388 -18.55 -3.24 2.78
C ILE A 388 -17.28 -3.83 2.15
N VAL A 389 -16.29 -4.15 2.99
CA VAL A 389 -14.93 -4.54 2.54
C VAL A 389 -14.51 -5.94 3.03
N ASN A 390 -15.45 -6.68 3.63
CA ASN A 390 -15.19 -7.98 4.25
C ASN A 390 -14.79 -9.05 3.25
#